data_AF-D6RNV2-F1
#
_entry.id   AF-D6RNV2-F1
#
_cell.length_a   1.000
_cell.length_b   1.000
_cell.length_c   1.000
_cell.angle_alpha   90.00
_cell.angle_beta   90.00
_cell.angle_gamma   90.00
#
_symmetry.space_group_name_H-M   'P 1'
#
loop_
_entity.id
_entity.type
_entity.pdbx_description
1 polymer ?
#
loop_
_entity_poly.entity_id
_entity_poly.type
_entity_poly.pdbx_seq_one_letter_code
_entity_poly.pdbx_strand_id
1 'polypeptide(L)'
;MERIQIKGRDEACPPVSSSRDLDIDEDVEDILSDSLGSMFGLQPINVGSPGSPFTYHYTGIQGSSNYPPTTITLRTPDTQAANWNLHASSIWVSALYLADHIDRLDLPAHPYFTADPTVSPLRILELGASAGLPGILTAKLFPSVSVTVSDYPDDQLIKALSGNVALNDVERNCRTIPHGWGSDVSELLDGGLGFDVILAADTLWNSEFHPLLVGSIAKALRPCPHARVHLVSGLHTGRYAIQSFLRRVQSAGLAVDSMAEYEAKGTTEREWDVEREGEDDGERRRWVVWTVLKWSSLNWSHDQGEQLQLCCRKSGEYDAR
;
A
#
# COMPACT_ATOMS: atom_id res chain seq x y z
N MET A 1 -43.89 -80.19 -4.53
CA MET A 1 -44.81 -79.05 -4.38
C MET A 1 -44.00 -77.79 -4.56
N GLU A 2 -44.21 -77.13 -5.69
CA GLU A 2 -43.58 -75.86 -6.08
C GLU A 2 -43.90 -74.73 -5.10
N ARG A 3 -42.95 -73.81 -4.94
CA ARG A 3 -43.22 -72.36 -5.05
C ARG A 3 -41.96 -71.65 -5.56
N ILE A 4 -42.16 -70.95 -6.67
CA ILE A 4 -41.24 -70.08 -7.42
C ILE A 4 -41.24 -68.69 -6.77
N GLN A 5 -40.10 -67.98 -6.74
CA GLN A 5 -40.01 -66.52 -7.01
C GLN A 5 -38.54 -66.06 -7.14
N ILE A 6 -38.07 -65.78 -8.36
CA ILE A 6 -37.86 -64.48 -9.07
C ILE A 6 -36.46 -63.86 -8.83
N LYS A 7 -35.76 -63.68 -9.96
CA LYS A 7 -34.39 -63.19 -10.16
C LYS A 7 -34.28 -61.67 -9.97
N GLY A 8 -33.21 -61.22 -9.30
CA GLY A 8 -32.65 -59.87 -9.47
C GLY A 8 -31.44 -59.94 -10.41
N ARG A 9 -31.46 -59.14 -11.48
CA ARG A 9 -30.30 -58.83 -12.33
C ARG A 9 -29.67 -57.56 -11.78
N ASP A 10 -28.41 -57.63 -11.34
CA ASP A 10 -27.59 -56.44 -11.15
C ASP A 10 -26.84 -56.17 -12.46
N GLU A 11 -27.28 -55.14 -13.19
CA GLU A 11 -26.55 -54.58 -14.32
C GLU A 11 -25.44 -53.66 -13.78
N ALA A 12 -24.19 -53.99 -14.10
CA ALA A 12 -23.02 -53.21 -13.74
C ALA A 12 -22.99 -51.88 -14.54
N CYS A 13 -22.90 -50.76 -13.82
CA CYS A 13 -22.66 -49.43 -14.37
C CYS A 13 -21.14 -49.20 -14.55
N PRO A 14 -20.65 -48.72 -15.69
CA PRO A 14 -19.21 -48.44 -15.89
C PRO A 14 -18.79 -47.15 -15.16
N PRO A 15 -17.50 -47.01 -14.80
CA PRO A 15 -17.04 -45.91 -13.97
C PRO A 15 -17.05 -44.59 -14.73
N VAL A 16 -17.65 -43.57 -14.11
CA VAL A 16 -17.61 -42.18 -14.58
C VAL A 16 -16.21 -41.63 -14.32
N SER A 17 -15.57 -41.19 -15.40
CA SER A 17 -14.26 -40.53 -15.42
C SER A 17 -14.27 -39.23 -14.62
N SER A 18 -13.22 -39.04 -13.83
CA SER A 18 -12.90 -37.84 -13.04
C SER A 18 -13.04 -36.54 -13.85
N SER A 19 -14.09 -35.78 -13.57
CA SER A 19 -14.15 -34.35 -13.89
C SER A 19 -13.22 -33.62 -12.94
N ARG A 20 -12.32 -32.83 -13.52
CA ARG A 20 -11.37 -31.95 -12.83
C ARG A 20 -12.09 -31.12 -11.76
N ASP A 21 -11.65 -31.26 -10.52
CA ASP A 21 -11.95 -30.30 -9.46
C ASP A 21 -11.39 -28.95 -9.90
N LEU A 22 -12.30 -28.04 -10.23
CA LEU A 22 -11.98 -26.62 -10.31
C LEU A 22 -11.97 -26.15 -8.86
N ASP A 23 -10.77 -25.97 -8.30
CA ASP A 23 -10.57 -25.30 -7.02
C ASP A 23 -11.04 -23.85 -7.16
N ILE A 24 -12.34 -23.63 -6.93
CA ILE A 24 -12.91 -22.31 -6.67
C ILE A 24 -12.96 -22.19 -5.16
N ASP A 25 -11.81 -21.88 -4.56
CA ASP A 25 -11.73 -21.42 -3.16
C ASP A 25 -11.92 -19.89 -3.16
N GLU A 26 -13.04 -19.44 -3.72
CA GLU A 26 -13.48 -18.04 -3.59
C GLU A 26 -14.05 -17.88 -2.17
N ASP A 27 -13.43 -17.01 -1.38
CA ASP A 27 -13.78 -16.79 0.01
C ASP A 27 -15.23 -16.28 0.13
N VAL A 28 -15.98 -16.87 1.07
CA VAL A 28 -17.38 -16.52 1.32
C VAL A 28 -17.52 -15.03 1.70
N GLU A 29 -16.54 -14.43 2.38
CA GLU A 29 -16.58 -13.01 2.73
C GLU A 29 -16.38 -12.10 1.50
N ASP A 30 -15.56 -12.50 0.54
CA ASP A 30 -15.37 -11.77 -0.72
C ASP A 30 -16.64 -11.88 -1.58
N ILE A 31 -17.24 -13.09 -1.67
CA ILE A 31 -18.53 -13.30 -2.35
C ILE A 31 -19.64 -12.46 -1.71
N LEU A 32 -19.68 -12.38 -0.38
CA LEU A 32 -20.67 -11.57 0.33
C LEU A 32 -20.43 -10.07 0.12
N SER A 33 -19.18 -9.62 0.10
CA SER A 33 -18.82 -8.22 -0.18
C SER A 33 -19.19 -7.80 -1.60
N ASP A 34 -18.93 -8.66 -2.59
CA ASP A 34 -19.34 -8.47 -3.98
C ASP A 34 -20.87 -8.54 -4.14
N SER A 35 -21.54 -9.41 -3.38
CA SER A 35 -23.00 -9.50 -3.33
C SER A 35 -23.63 -8.24 -2.70
N LEU A 36 -23.02 -7.66 -1.66
CA LEU A 36 -23.47 -6.39 -1.07
C LEU A 36 -23.25 -5.22 -2.04
N GLY A 37 -22.15 -5.22 -2.78
CA GLY A 37 -21.87 -4.24 -3.83
C GLY A 37 -22.89 -4.29 -4.97
N SER A 38 -23.25 -5.49 -5.42
CA SER A 38 -24.25 -5.68 -6.48
C SER A 38 -25.68 -5.43 -6.01
N MET A 39 -26.03 -5.75 -4.76
CA MET A 39 -27.41 -5.64 -4.25
C MET A 39 -27.76 -4.28 -3.65
N PHE A 40 -26.79 -3.59 -3.04
CA PHE A 40 -27.00 -2.30 -2.34
C PHE A 40 -26.17 -1.14 -2.91
N GLY A 41 -25.36 -1.37 -3.95
CA GLY A 41 -24.49 -0.33 -4.52
C GLY A 41 -23.36 0.12 -3.60
N LEU A 42 -23.14 -0.57 -2.48
CA LEU A 42 -22.08 -0.26 -1.52
C LEU A 42 -20.77 -0.86 -1.99
N GLN A 43 -19.87 -0.02 -2.51
CA GLN A 43 -18.54 -0.52 -2.87
C GLN A 43 -17.76 -0.94 -1.61
N PRO A 44 -17.09 -2.10 -1.64
CA PRO A 44 -16.23 -2.53 -0.55
C PRO A 44 -15.07 -1.54 -0.41
N ILE A 45 -14.65 -1.29 0.84
CA ILE A 45 -13.53 -0.40 1.17
C ILE A 45 -12.21 -1.17 1.37
N ASN A 46 -12.30 -2.49 1.47
CA ASN A 46 -11.19 -3.43 1.54
C ASN A 46 -11.60 -4.76 0.89
N VAL A 47 -10.62 -5.61 0.60
CA VAL A 47 -10.79 -6.96 0.05
C VAL A 47 -9.88 -7.94 0.78
N GLY A 48 -10.21 -9.23 0.67
CA GLY A 48 -9.47 -10.31 1.28
C GLY A 48 -9.76 -10.46 2.78
N SER A 49 -9.79 -11.72 3.19
CA SER A 49 -10.08 -12.12 4.58
C SER A 49 -8.80 -12.38 5.36
N PRO A 50 -8.77 -12.25 6.70
CA PRO A 50 -7.58 -12.49 7.51
C PRO A 50 -6.94 -13.86 7.25
N GLY A 51 -5.63 -13.88 6.97
CA GLY A 51 -4.87 -15.11 6.74
C GLY A 51 -5.05 -15.74 5.35
N SER A 52 -5.94 -15.23 4.50
CA SER A 52 -6.22 -15.76 3.17
C SER A 52 -5.18 -15.34 2.12
N PRO A 53 -4.90 -16.17 1.10
CA PRO A 53 -4.11 -15.77 -0.05
C PRO A 53 -4.85 -14.69 -0.85
N PHE A 54 -4.10 -13.77 -1.44
CA PHE A 54 -4.61 -12.73 -2.32
C PHE A 54 -3.67 -12.56 -3.52
N THR A 55 -4.23 -12.49 -4.73
CA THR A 55 -3.43 -12.28 -5.94
C THR A 55 -3.84 -10.97 -6.61
N TYR A 56 -2.87 -10.09 -6.80
CA TYR A 56 -3.04 -8.83 -7.50
C TYR A 56 -2.37 -8.88 -8.87
N HIS A 57 -3.08 -8.39 -9.89
CA HIS A 57 -2.58 -8.33 -11.26
C HIS A 57 -2.40 -6.87 -11.69
N TYR A 58 -1.18 -6.37 -11.60
CA TYR A 58 -0.80 -5.09 -12.18
C TYR A 58 -0.82 -5.20 -13.71
N THR A 59 -1.62 -4.38 -14.37
CA THR A 59 -1.80 -4.42 -15.83
C THR A 59 -0.63 -3.81 -16.60
N GLY A 60 0.22 -3.01 -15.93
CA GLY A 60 1.33 -2.32 -16.56
C GLY A 60 0.91 -1.12 -17.41
N ILE A 61 1.90 -0.39 -17.91
CA ILE A 61 1.70 0.70 -18.87
C ILE A 61 2.19 0.23 -20.24
N GLN A 62 1.26 0.22 -21.20
CA GLN A 62 1.55 -0.21 -22.56
C GLN A 62 2.71 0.61 -23.16
N GLY A 63 3.76 -0.10 -23.60
CA GLY A 63 4.94 0.50 -24.22
C GLY A 63 5.98 1.03 -23.24
N SER A 64 5.76 0.94 -21.92
CA SER A 64 6.77 1.28 -20.92
C SER A 64 7.56 0.06 -20.48
N SER A 65 8.89 0.14 -20.52
CA SER A 65 9.77 -0.89 -19.95
C SER A 65 9.83 -0.84 -18.42
N ASN A 66 9.47 0.29 -17.82
CA ASN A 66 9.54 0.50 -16.37
C ASN A 66 8.32 -0.05 -15.63
N TYR A 67 7.19 -0.22 -16.34
CA TYR A 67 5.92 -0.66 -15.77
C TYR A 67 5.36 -1.86 -16.53
N PRO A 68 6.06 -3.01 -16.58
CA PRO A 68 5.53 -4.21 -17.21
C PRO A 68 4.35 -4.80 -16.40
N PRO A 69 3.43 -5.53 -17.05
CA PRO A 69 2.42 -6.31 -16.35
C PRO A 69 3.08 -7.24 -15.33
N THR A 70 2.58 -7.25 -14.09
CA THR A 70 3.22 -7.92 -12.96
C THR A 70 2.17 -8.55 -12.06
N THR A 71 2.39 -9.78 -11.60
CA THR A 71 1.54 -10.43 -10.62
C THR A 71 2.21 -10.38 -9.25
N ILE A 72 1.44 -10.00 -8.22
CA ILE A 72 1.87 -9.99 -6.82
C ILE A 72 0.97 -10.96 -6.05
N THR A 73 1.58 -11.91 -5.34
CA THR A 73 0.85 -12.86 -4.48
C THR A 73 1.12 -12.54 -3.03
N LEU A 74 0.07 -12.36 -2.25
CA LEU A 74 0.14 -11.97 -0.84
C LEU A 74 -0.66 -12.95 0.01
N ARG A 75 -0.40 -12.91 1.31
CA ARG A 75 -1.28 -13.40 2.35
C ARG A 75 -1.63 -12.23 3.25
N THR A 76 -2.92 -12.00 3.46
CA THR A 76 -3.39 -11.00 4.41
C THR A 76 -2.97 -11.39 5.84
N PRO A 77 -2.61 -10.43 6.69
CA PRO A 77 -2.26 -10.72 8.08
C PRO A 77 -3.45 -11.24 8.90
N ASP A 78 -3.22 -12.25 9.73
CA ASP A 78 -4.13 -12.60 10.84
C ASP A 78 -3.51 -12.05 12.14
N THR A 79 -3.92 -10.84 12.51
CA THR A 79 -3.31 -10.11 13.63
C THR A 79 -3.68 -10.74 14.97
N GLN A 80 -2.87 -10.51 16.02
CA GLN A 80 -3.26 -10.93 17.36
C GLN A 80 -4.58 -10.27 17.76
N ALA A 81 -5.45 -10.99 18.48
CA ALA A 81 -6.76 -10.49 18.88
C ALA A 81 -6.72 -9.15 19.63
N ALA A 82 -5.64 -8.89 20.37
CA ALA A 82 -5.41 -7.63 21.06
C ALA A 82 -5.24 -6.41 20.12
N ASN A 83 -4.93 -6.65 18.85
CA ASN A 83 -4.58 -5.65 17.83
C ASN A 83 -5.59 -5.60 16.68
N TRP A 84 -6.71 -6.32 16.73
CA TRP A 84 -7.74 -6.30 15.68
C TRP A 84 -8.30 -4.91 15.39
N ASN A 85 -8.29 -4.03 16.41
CA ASN A 85 -8.69 -2.63 16.28
C ASN A 85 -7.74 -1.79 15.39
N LEU A 86 -6.58 -2.32 14.98
CA LEU A 86 -5.67 -1.66 14.04
C LEU A 86 -6.08 -1.86 12.57
N HIS A 87 -7.00 -2.79 12.31
CA HIS A 87 -7.54 -3.07 10.98
C HIS A 87 -6.47 -3.42 9.90
N ALA A 88 -5.42 -4.15 10.30
CA ALA A 88 -4.29 -4.51 9.45
C ALA A 88 -4.44 -5.90 8.76
N SER A 89 -5.65 -6.47 8.72
CA SER A 89 -5.91 -7.84 8.26
C SER A 89 -6.57 -7.95 6.87
N SER A 90 -6.67 -6.84 6.13
CA SER A 90 -7.27 -6.79 4.80
C SER A 90 -6.47 -5.88 3.87
N ILE A 91 -6.74 -5.94 2.57
CA ILE A 91 -6.15 -5.04 1.58
C ILE A 91 -7.13 -3.90 1.31
N TRP A 92 -6.74 -2.69 1.69
CA TRP A 92 -7.57 -1.50 1.55
C TRP A 92 -7.65 -1.02 0.10
N VAL A 93 -8.80 -0.46 -0.29
CA VAL A 93 -8.99 0.13 -1.63
C VAL A 93 -7.95 1.20 -1.93
N SER A 94 -7.51 1.96 -0.93
CA SER A 94 -6.44 2.94 -1.10
C SER A 94 -5.10 2.31 -1.51
N ALA A 95 -4.80 1.09 -1.03
CA ALA A 95 -3.58 0.37 -1.38
C ALA A 95 -3.67 -0.20 -2.80
N LEU A 96 -4.83 -0.71 -3.19
CA LEU A 96 -5.12 -1.12 -4.58
C LEU A 96 -4.99 0.06 -5.54
N TYR A 97 -5.60 1.20 -5.20
CA TYR A 97 -5.57 2.39 -6.03
C TYR A 97 -4.14 2.92 -6.20
N LEU A 98 -3.33 2.94 -5.14
CA LEU A 98 -1.92 3.30 -5.21
C LEU A 98 -1.16 2.33 -6.13
N ALA A 99 -1.40 1.02 -5.99
CA ALA A 99 -0.76 0.00 -6.83
C ALA A 99 -1.14 0.12 -8.32
N ASP A 100 -2.42 0.38 -8.62
CA ASP A 100 -2.92 0.59 -9.99
C ASP A 100 -2.28 1.80 -10.67
N HIS A 101 -1.91 2.81 -9.88
CA HIS A 101 -1.37 4.10 -10.34
C HIS A 101 0.06 4.32 -9.84
N ILE A 102 0.84 3.25 -9.69
CA ILE A 102 2.21 3.29 -9.17
C ILE A 102 3.15 4.16 -10.02
N ASP A 103 2.77 4.44 -11.26
CA ASP A 103 3.44 5.39 -12.15
C ASP A 103 3.41 6.83 -11.65
N ARG A 104 2.41 7.21 -10.85
CA ARG A 104 2.31 8.54 -10.23
C ARG A 104 3.37 8.80 -9.16
N LEU A 105 4.13 7.79 -8.75
CA LEU A 105 5.33 7.98 -7.94
C LEU A 105 6.47 8.64 -8.75
N ASP A 106 6.40 8.59 -10.08
CA ASP A 106 7.36 9.16 -11.02
C ASP A 106 8.83 8.79 -10.71
N LEU A 107 9.04 7.56 -10.22
CA LEU A 107 10.36 7.07 -9.81
C LEU A 107 11.42 7.21 -10.92
N PRO A 108 11.14 6.85 -12.19
CA PRO A 108 12.13 7.00 -13.26
C PRO A 108 12.59 8.44 -13.52
N ALA A 109 11.76 9.44 -13.20
CA ALA A 109 12.11 10.85 -13.33
C ALA A 109 12.72 11.45 -12.05
N HIS A 110 12.73 10.69 -10.94
CA HIS A 110 13.29 11.16 -9.69
C HIS A 110 14.82 11.40 -9.83
N PRO A 111 15.38 12.54 -9.38
CA PRO A 111 16.79 12.88 -9.65
C PRO A 111 17.83 11.90 -9.07
N TYR A 112 17.46 11.17 -8.02
CA TYR A 112 18.30 10.14 -7.40
C TYR A 112 17.98 8.72 -7.90
N PHE A 113 17.11 8.57 -8.90
CA PHE A 113 16.85 7.28 -9.53
C PHE A 113 18.01 6.91 -10.44
N THR A 114 18.56 5.71 -10.22
CA THR A 114 19.65 5.19 -11.02
C THR A 114 19.59 3.67 -11.05
N ALA A 115 20.08 3.09 -12.15
CA ALA A 115 20.31 1.66 -12.29
C ALA A 115 21.77 1.27 -12.02
N ASP A 116 22.64 2.25 -11.74
CA ASP A 116 24.05 2.01 -11.43
C ASP A 116 24.19 1.42 -10.02
N PRO A 117 24.64 0.15 -9.89
CA PRO A 117 24.77 -0.52 -8.59
C PRO A 117 25.91 0.05 -7.72
N THR A 118 26.73 0.96 -8.25
CA THR A 118 27.80 1.63 -7.48
C THR A 118 27.30 2.87 -6.74
N VAL A 119 26.11 3.37 -7.07
CA VAL A 119 25.47 4.51 -6.43
C VAL A 119 24.44 4.00 -5.41
N SER A 120 24.27 4.76 -4.33
CA SER A 120 23.26 4.41 -3.32
C SER A 120 21.86 4.41 -3.95
N PRO A 121 21.05 3.37 -3.69
CA PRO A 121 19.73 3.24 -4.29
C PRO A 121 18.75 4.28 -3.73
N LEU A 122 17.78 4.66 -4.55
CA LEU A 122 16.62 5.43 -4.10
C LEU A 122 15.89 4.67 -2.98
N ARG A 123 15.62 5.34 -1.86
CA ARG A 123 15.04 4.71 -0.66
C ARG A 123 13.55 5.00 -0.55
N ILE A 124 12.76 3.95 -0.39
CA ILE A 124 11.30 4.00 -0.30
C ILE A 124 10.85 3.35 1.01
N LEU A 125 9.98 4.02 1.75
CA LEU A 125 9.34 3.50 2.97
C LEU A 125 7.84 3.37 2.76
N GLU A 126 7.25 2.24 3.14
CA GLU A 126 5.81 2.11 3.29
C GLU A 126 5.44 2.05 4.78
N LEU A 127 4.58 2.98 5.23
CA LEU A 127 4.04 3.04 6.59
C LEU A 127 2.62 2.48 6.60
N GLY A 128 2.34 1.50 7.48
CA GLY A 128 1.03 0.86 7.55
C GLY A 128 0.79 -0.05 6.35
N ALA A 129 1.78 -0.91 6.06
CA ALA A 129 1.83 -1.73 4.85
C ALA A 129 0.78 -2.86 4.82
N SER A 130 0.33 -3.35 5.98
CA SER A 130 -0.48 -4.55 6.14
C SER A 130 0.12 -5.74 5.37
N ALA A 131 -0.48 -6.14 4.25
CA ALA A 131 0.03 -7.20 3.37
C ALA A 131 1.23 -6.76 2.50
N GLY A 132 1.48 -5.45 2.36
CA GLY A 132 2.65 -4.86 1.70
C GLY A 132 2.51 -4.60 0.21
N LEU A 133 1.27 -4.50 -0.32
CA LEU A 133 1.03 -4.46 -1.76
C LEU A 133 1.80 -3.32 -2.49
N PRO A 134 1.64 -2.02 -2.13
CA PRO A 134 2.39 -0.92 -2.75
C PRO A 134 3.92 -1.11 -2.74
N GLY A 135 4.50 -1.39 -1.58
CA GLY A 135 5.95 -1.52 -1.43
C GLY A 135 6.51 -2.72 -2.17
N ILE A 136 5.86 -3.89 -2.08
CA ILE A 136 6.27 -5.11 -2.77
C ILE A 136 6.18 -4.94 -4.29
N LEU A 137 5.09 -4.36 -4.80
CA LEU A 137 4.96 -4.06 -6.22
C LEU A 137 6.08 -3.11 -6.69
N THR A 138 6.35 -2.06 -5.92
CA THR A 138 7.44 -1.12 -6.21
C THR A 138 8.80 -1.83 -6.28
N ALA A 139 9.11 -2.70 -5.32
CA ALA A 139 10.35 -3.45 -5.30
C ALA A 139 10.47 -4.41 -6.49
N LYS A 140 9.34 -5.01 -6.92
CA LYS A 140 9.28 -5.93 -8.06
C LYS A 140 9.51 -5.21 -9.39
N LEU A 141 8.89 -4.04 -9.57
CA LEU A 141 9.02 -3.21 -10.78
C LEU A 141 10.39 -2.53 -10.87
N PHE A 142 10.97 -2.13 -9.73
CA PHE A 142 12.21 -1.37 -9.68
C PHE A 142 13.33 -2.07 -8.90
N PRO A 143 14.00 -3.07 -9.51
CA PRO A 143 15.17 -3.76 -8.99
C PRO A 143 16.29 -2.93 -8.32
N SER A 144 16.41 -1.65 -8.67
CA SER A 144 17.49 -0.76 -8.25
C SER A 144 17.10 0.17 -7.08
N VAL A 145 15.84 0.13 -6.62
CA VAL A 145 15.41 0.90 -5.44
C VAL A 145 15.46 0.04 -4.19
N SER A 146 15.67 0.65 -3.03
CA SER A 146 15.63 -0.01 -1.72
C SER A 146 14.30 0.30 -1.03
N VAL A 147 13.47 -0.71 -0.84
CA VAL A 147 12.16 -0.61 -0.20
C VAL A 147 12.22 -1.12 1.23
N THR A 148 11.61 -0.39 2.15
CA THR A 148 11.30 -0.86 3.51
C THR A 148 9.79 -0.84 3.68
N VAL A 149 9.18 -2.00 3.89
CA VAL A 149 7.76 -2.11 4.28
C VAL A 149 7.65 -2.22 5.79
N SER A 150 6.74 -1.47 6.40
CA SER A 150 6.63 -1.42 7.85
C SER A 150 5.18 -1.35 8.33
N ASP A 151 4.94 -1.98 9.47
CA ASP A 151 3.66 -1.95 10.18
C ASP A 151 3.86 -2.16 11.68
N TYR A 152 2.79 -2.09 12.47
CA TYR A 152 2.80 -2.23 13.91
C TYR A 152 3.55 -3.50 14.36
N PRO A 153 4.30 -3.46 15.48
CA PRO A 153 5.08 -4.60 15.98
C PRO A 153 4.18 -5.70 16.58
N ASP A 154 3.41 -6.35 15.71
CA ASP A 154 2.65 -7.57 15.95
C ASP A 154 3.35 -8.72 15.23
N ASP A 155 3.76 -9.76 15.97
CA ASP A 155 4.56 -10.85 15.41
C ASP A 155 3.86 -11.59 14.25
N GLN A 156 2.52 -11.69 14.26
CA GLN A 156 1.79 -12.37 13.20
C GLN A 156 1.72 -11.48 11.95
N LEU A 157 1.49 -10.17 12.14
CA LEU A 157 1.52 -9.17 11.09
C LEU A 157 2.88 -9.10 10.39
N ILE A 158 3.94 -8.93 11.16
CA ILE A 158 5.30 -8.82 10.63
C ILE A 158 5.73 -10.11 9.95
N LYS A 159 5.35 -11.28 10.49
CA LYS A 159 5.63 -12.57 9.85
C LYS A 159 4.90 -12.70 8.51
N ALA A 160 3.63 -12.30 8.43
CA ALA A 160 2.88 -12.31 7.17
C ALA A 160 3.50 -11.36 6.14
N LEU A 161 3.82 -10.12 6.54
CA LEU A 161 4.45 -9.12 5.68
C LEU A 161 5.81 -9.58 5.15
N SER A 162 6.65 -10.15 6.03
CA SER A 162 7.94 -10.75 5.64
C SER A 162 7.77 -11.96 4.72
N GLY A 163 6.77 -12.80 4.98
CA GLY A 163 6.40 -13.91 4.10
C GLY A 163 5.98 -13.43 2.71
N ASN A 164 5.27 -12.31 2.60
CA ASN A 164 4.87 -11.73 1.33
C ASN A 164 6.05 -11.16 0.54
N VAL A 165 7.02 -10.53 1.21
CA VAL A 165 8.28 -10.09 0.60
C VAL A 165 9.02 -11.28 -0.04
N ALA A 166 9.11 -12.40 0.69
CA ALA A 166 9.73 -13.64 0.20
C ALA A 166 8.92 -14.29 -0.94
N LEU A 167 7.59 -14.36 -0.81
CA LEU A 167 6.69 -14.97 -1.80
C LEU A 167 6.77 -14.29 -3.18
N ASN A 168 7.20 -13.03 -3.22
CA ASN A 168 7.36 -12.26 -4.46
C ASN A 168 8.82 -12.12 -4.90
N ASP A 169 9.77 -12.85 -4.31
CA ASP A 169 11.20 -12.81 -4.69
C ASP A 169 11.83 -11.40 -4.68
N VAL A 170 11.41 -10.54 -3.74
CA VAL A 170 11.92 -9.16 -3.62
C VAL A 170 12.81 -8.94 -2.40
N GLU A 171 13.19 -10.00 -1.67
CA GLU A 171 14.04 -9.91 -0.46
C GLU A 171 15.38 -9.20 -0.69
N ARG A 172 15.88 -9.21 -1.94
CA ARG A 172 17.15 -8.54 -2.30
C ARG A 172 17.09 -7.01 -2.18
N ASN A 173 15.90 -6.42 -2.31
CA ASN A 173 15.71 -4.98 -2.37
C ASN A 173 14.48 -4.48 -1.61
N CYS A 174 13.76 -5.37 -0.92
CA CYS A 174 12.65 -5.06 -0.04
C CYS A 174 12.88 -5.76 1.31
N ARG A 175 12.80 -5.00 2.40
CA ARG A 175 12.89 -5.53 3.76
C ARG A 175 11.66 -5.17 4.58
N THR A 176 11.35 -6.00 5.56
CA THR A 176 10.28 -5.78 6.52
C THR A 176 10.85 -5.28 7.84
N ILE A 177 10.30 -4.19 8.39
CA ILE A 177 10.70 -3.64 9.69
C ILE A 177 9.45 -3.40 10.56
N PRO A 178 9.37 -3.96 11.78
CA PRO A 178 8.34 -3.59 12.75
C PRO A 178 8.46 -2.12 13.15
N HIS A 179 7.38 -1.35 13.04
CA HIS A 179 7.38 0.07 13.38
C HIS A 179 5.99 0.54 13.80
N GLY A 180 5.86 0.91 15.09
CA GLY A 180 4.68 1.60 15.58
C GLY A 180 4.80 3.10 15.34
N TRP A 181 3.77 3.73 14.78
CA TRP A 181 3.85 5.18 14.52
C TRP A 181 4.16 5.98 15.78
N GLY A 182 5.01 7.00 15.64
CA GLY A 182 5.51 7.81 16.75
C GLY A 182 6.70 7.21 17.51
N SER A 183 7.06 5.93 17.28
CA SER A 183 8.28 5.35 17.87
C SER A 183 9.56 5.92 17.24
N ASP A 184 10.70 5.50 17.78
CA ASP A 184 12.00 5.79 17.18
C ASP A 184 12.09 5.21 15.76
N VAL A 185 12.71 5.95 14.84
CA VAL A 185 12.83 5.57 13.43
C VAL A 185 14.22 5.04 13.07
N SER A 186 15.14 4.87 14.02
CA SER A 186 16.53 4.52 13.72
C SER A 186 16.65 3.18 13.01
N GLU A 187 15.80 2.21 13.37
CA GLU A 187 15.76 0.89 12.73
C GLU A 187 15.24 0.98 11.28
N LEU A 188 14.19 1.79 11.04
CA LEU A 188 13.75 2.09 9.67
C LEU A 188 14.89 2.71 8.86
N LEU A 189 15.59 3.67 9.44
CA LEU A 189 16.63 4.44 8.76
C LEU A 189 17.89 3.62 8.49
N ASP A 190 18.25 2.66 9.34
CA ASP A 190 19.45 1.82 9.20
C ASP A 190 20.70 2.65 8.86
N GLY A 191 20.91 3.73 9.63
CA GLY A 191 22.03 4.66 9.45
C GLY A 191 21.92 5.63 8.27
N GLY A 192 20.89 5.53 7.42
CA GLY A 192 20.67 6.45 6.31
C GLY A 192 20.02 7.78 6.71
N LEU A 193 20.09 8.78 5.82
CA LEU A 193 19.64 10.15 6.07
C LEU A 193 18.12 10.38 5.96
N GLY A 194 17.37 9.33 5.66
CA GLY A 194 15.92 9.37 5.39
C GLY A 194 15.55 8.58 4.14
N PHE A 195 14.26 8.58 3.84
CA PHE A 195 13.65 8.01 2.64
C PHE A 195 13.33 9.10 1.63
N ASP A 196 13.61 8.85 0.36
CA ASP A 196 13.31 9.78 -0.73
C ASP A 196 11.80 9.76 -1.04
N VAL A 197 11.15 8.60 -0.90
CA VAL A 197 9.71 8.44 -1.05
C VAL A 197 9.12 7.72 0.16
N ILE A 198 8.04 8.25 0.72
CA ILE A 198 7.22 7.56 1.72
C ILE A 198 5.84 7.27 1.12
N LEU A 199 5.37 6.04 1.24
CA LEU A 199 4.05 5.57 0.85
C LEU A 199 3.20 5.35 2.10
N ALA A 200 1.94 5.73 2.04
CA ALA A 200 0.97 5.42 3.08
C ALA A 200 -0.43 5.30 2.46
N ALA A 201 -1.05 4.12 2.58
CA ALA A 201 -2.36 3.84 2.03
C ALA A 201 -3.36 3.54 3.16
N ASP A 202 -4.46 4.29 3.22
CA ASP A 202 -5.50 4.19 4.25
C ASP A 202 -4.99 4.25 5.71
N THR A 203 -4.13 5.22 6.00
CA THR A 203 -3.55 5.41 7.34
C THR A 203 -4.24 6.48 8.19
N LEU A 204 -5.31 7.10 7.68
CA LEU A 204 -5.97 8.26 8.31
C LEU A 204 -7.29 7.95 9.03
N TRP A 205 -7.71 6.69 9.06
CA TRP A 205 -9.01 6.27 9.62
C TRP A 205 -9.17 6.60 11.12
N ASN A 206 -8.09 6.64 11.90
CA ASN A 206 -8.11 7.04 13.31
C ASN A 206 -7.35 8.34 13.56
N SER A 207 -8.09 9.38 13.94
CA SER A 207 -7.54 10.70 14.24
C SER A 207 -6.63 10.74 15.47
N GLU A 208 -6.73 9.79 16.40
CA GLU A 208 -5.83 9.67 17.55
C GLU A 208 -4.39 9.33 17.13
N PHE A 209 -4.24 8.64 15.99
CA PHE A 209 -2.93 8.24 15.47
C PHE A 209 -2.29 9.28 14.55
N HIS A 210 -3.03 10.29 14.09
CA HIS A 210 -2.51 11.34 13.20
C HIS A 210 -1.24 12.02 13.73
N PRO A 211 -1.14 12.44 15.02
CA PRO A 211 0.08 13.06 15.53
C PRO A 211 1.29 12.11 15.49
N LEU A 212 1.06 10.83 15.75
CA LEU A 212 2.11 9.80 15.75
C LEU A 212 2.62 9.54 14.33
N LEU A 213 1.70 9.40 13.37
CA LEU A 213 2.02 9.21 11.96
C LEU A 213 2.79 10.41 11.38
N VAL A 214 2.33 11.64 11.64
CA VAL A 214 3.05 12.85 11.23
C VAL A 214 4.46 12.89 11.82
N GLY A 215 4.62 12.49 13.09
CA GLY A 215 5.92 12.38 13.75
C GLY A 215 6.86 11.38 13.06
N SER A 216 6.36 10.21 12.66
CA SER A 216 7.14 9.24 11.91
C SER A 216 7.51 9.74 10.51
N ILE A 217 6.56 10.35 9.78
CA ILE A 217 6.82 10.94 8.46
C ILE A 217 7.93 12.00 8.54
N ALA A 218 7.82 12.95 9.47
CA ALA A 218 8.78 14.05 9.59
C ALA A 218 10.19 13.58 9.97
N LYS A 219 10.31 12.49 10.74
CA LYS A 219 11.62 11.92 11.13
C LYS A 219 12.21 10.98 10.08
N ALA A 220 11.37 10.32 9.28
CA ALA A 220 11.80 9.33 8.29
C ALA A 220 12.05 9.96 6.91
N LEU A 221 11.37 11.05 6.56
CA LEU A 221 11.51 11.68 5.24
C LEU A 221 12.89 12.34 5.11
N ARG A 222 13.58 12.07 4.00
CA ARG A 222 14.89 12.69 3.71
C ARG A 222 14.73 14.21 3.65
N PRO A 223 15.60 14.99 4.33
CA PRO A 223 15.51 16.45 4.34
C PRO A 223 16.07 17.07 3.05
N CYS A 224 15.39 16.85 1.91
CA CYS A 224 15.78 17.39 0.62
C CYS A 224 14.56 17.87 -0.21
N PRO A 225 14.76 18.76 -1.20
CA PRO A 225 13.66 19.31 -2.00
C PRO A 225 12.92 18.29 -2.87
N HIS A 226 13.53 17.13 -3.13
CA HIS A 226 12.98 16.09 -3.99
C HIS A 226 12.23 15.00 -3.23
N ALA A 227 12.37 14.95 -1.90
CA ALA A 227 11.67 13.95 -1.10
C ALA A 227 10.15 14.16 -1.14
N ARG A 228 9.39 13.07 -1.27
CA ARG A 228 7.92 13.09 -1.36
C ARG A 228 7.26 12.07 -0.44
N VAL A 229 6.06 12.42 0.03
CA VAL A 229 5.16 11.46 0.67
C VAL A 229 3.93 11.31 -0.23
N HIS A 230 3.62 10.09 -0.64
CA HIS A 230 2.40 9.75 -1.38
C HIS A 230 1.44 9.10 -0.40
N LEU A 231 0.34 9.81 -0.14
CA LEU A 231 -0.65 9.39 0.84
C LEU A 231 -2.01 9.23 0.13
N VAL A 232 -2.51 8.00 0.07
CA VAL A 232 -3.79 7.67 -0.54
C VAL A 232 -4.77 7.31 0.57
N SER A 233 -5.89 8.01 0.68
CA SER A 233 -6.89 7.79 1.73
C SER A 233 -8.27 7.59 1.15
N GLY A 234 -9.01 6.58 1.60
CA GLY A 234 -10.40 6.39 1.21
C GLY A 234 -11.28 7.46 1.86
N LEU A 235 -12.22 8.03 1.10
CA LEU A 235 -13.12 9.06 1.63
C LEU A 235 -14.13 8.54 2.65
N HIS A 236 -14.18 7.23 2.90
CA HIS A 236 -14.85 6.64 4.06
C HIS A 236 -14.26 7.17 5.39
N THR A 237 -13.00 7.63 5.42
CA THR A 237 -12.39 8.35 6.55
C THR A 237 -13.06 9.70 6.82
N GLY A 238 -13.63 10.33 5.78
CA GLY A 238 -14.26 11.65 5.84
C GLY A 238 -13.29 12.82 5.70
N ARG A 239 -13.76 13.89 5.04
CA ARG A 239 -12.90 15.02 4.64
C ARG A 239 -12.34 15.83 5.80
N TYR A 240 -13.12 16.00 6.87
CA TYR A 240 -12.66 16.75 8.05
C TYR A 240 -11.50 16.06 8.78
N ALA A 241 -11.49 14.73 8.83
CA ALA A 241 -10.37 13.98 9.41
C ALA A 241 -9.10 14.17 8.58
N ILE A 242 -9.19 14.05 7.25
CA ILE A 242 -8.08 14.34 6.33
C ILE A 242 -7.61 15.79 6.47
N GLN A 243 -8.53 16.76 6.48
CA GLN A 243 -8.19 18.17 6.65
C GLN A 243 -7.50 18.47 7.98
N SER A 244 -7.90 17.80 9.06
CA SER A 244 -7.27 17.89 10.37
C SER A 244 -5.83 17.34 10.34
N PHE A 245 -5.61 16.20 9.68
CA PHE A 245 -4.28 15.64 9.43
C PHE A 245 -3.39 16.63 8.66
N LEU A 246 -3.89 17.25 7.58
CA LEU A 246 -3.12 18.21 6.79
C LEU A 246 -2.66 19.44 7.58
N ARG A 247 -3.49 19.94 8.52
CA ARG A 247 -3.08 21.03 9.43
C ARG A 247 -1.91 20.62 10.33
N ARG A 248 -1.86 19.36 10.75
CA ARG A 248 -0.76 18.81 11.56
C ARG A 248 0.52 18.64 10.73
N VAL A 249 0.39 18.16 9.49
CA VAL A 249 1.50 18.08 8.52
C VAL A 249 2.15 19.45 8.30
N GLN A 250 1.34 20.50 8.13
CA GLN A 250 1.83 21.88 8.04
C GLN A 250 2.61 22.32 9.29
N SER A 251 2.09 21.99 10.47
CA SER A 251 2.74 22.29 11.75
C SER A 251 4.07 21.54 11.93
N ALA A 252 4.26 20.41 11.25
CA ALA A 252 5.48 19.62 11.23
C ALA A 252 6.49 20.06 10.15
N GLY A 253 6.21 21.15 9.43
CA GLY A 253 7.14 21.71 8.44
C GLY A 253 7.04 21.13 7.03
N LEU A 254 6.00 20.34 6.76
CA LEU A 254 5.66 19.85 5.42
C LEU A 254 4.59 20.73 4.78
N ALA A 255 4.40 20.59 3.48
CA ALA A 255 3.35 21.26 2.71
C ALA A 255 2.75 20.28 1.71
N VAL A 256 1.50 20.53 1.31
CA VAL A 256 0.85 19.82 0.20
C VAL A 256 1.49 20.29 -1.11
N ASP A 257 2.02 19.36 -1.88
CA ASP A 257 2.54 19.59 -3.23
C ASP A 257 1.41 19.52 -4.26
N SER A 258 0.59 18.47 -4.17
CA SER A 258 -0.62 18.29 -4.96
C SER A 258 -1.65 17.46 -4.19
N MET A 259 -2.92 17.64 -4.50
CA MET A 259 -4.02 16.91 -3.87
C MET A 259 -5.26 16.91 -4.76
N ALA A 260 -5.88 15.75 -4.94
CA ALA A 260 -7.13 15.60 -5.69
C ALA A 260 -7.91 14.36 -5.25
N GLU A 261 -9.20 14.33 -5.58
CA GLU A 261 -10.08 13.19 -5.36
C GLU A 261 -10.23 12.38 -6.65
N TYR A 262 -10.15 11.06 -6.53
CA TYR A 262 -10.26 10.14 -7.63
C TYR A 262 -11.31 9.07 -7.37
N GLU A 263 -12.06 8.73 -8.40
CA GLU A 263 -12.96 7.60 -8.34
C GLU A 263 -12.15 6.29 -8.24
N ALA A 264 -12.38 5.52 -7.19
CA ALA A 264 -11.62 4.31 -6.87
C ALA A 264 -11.74 3.24 -7.96
N LYS A 265 -12.90 3.16 -8.61
CA LYS A 265 -13.19 2.28 -9.75
C LYS A 265 -13.71 3.12 -10.91
N GLY A 266 -12.81 3.86 -11.56
CA GLY A 266 -13.15 4.73 -12.68
C GLY A 266 -11.97 5.57 -13.17
N THR A 267 -12.27 6.55 -14.01
CA THR A 267 -11.28 7.51 -14.54
C THR A 267 -11.60 8.95 -14.14
N THR A 268 -12.62 9.13 -13.29
CA THR A 268 -13.06 10.46 -12.87
C THR A 268 -12.11 11.02 -11.82
N GLU A 269 -11.69 12.27 -12.04
CA GLU A 269 -10.89 13.08 -11.12
C GLU A 269 -11.63 14.39 -10.83
N ARG A 270 -11.51 14.88 -9.60
CA ARG A 270 -12.03 16.19 -9.20
C ARG A 270 -11.16 16.86 -8.14
N GLU A 271 -11.28 18.17 -8.06
CA GLU A 271 -10.58 18.96 -7.06
C GLU A 271 -11.01 18.58 -5.63
N TRP A 272 -10.03 18.60 -4.73
CA TRP A 272 -10.25 18.47 -3.29
C TRP A 272 -11.12 19.61 -2.77
N ASP A 273 -12.23 19.26 -2.13
CA ASP A 273 -13.13 20.23 -1.51
C ASP A 273 -13.61 19.69 -0.16
N VAL A 274 -13.04 20.22 0.92
CA VAL A 274 -13.37 19.80 2.29
C VAL A 274 -14.84 20.04 2.65
N GLU A 275 -15.46 21.06 2.07
CA GLU A 275 -16.84 21.47 2.35
C GLU A 275 -17.85 20.83 1.38
N ARG A 276 -17.44 19.85 0.57
CA ARG A 276 -18.33 19.19 -0.40
C ARG A 276 -19.52 18.54 0.31
N GLU A 277 -20.71 19.12 0.10
CA GLU A 277 -21.98 18.65 0.66
C GLU A 277 -22.72 17.70 -0.29
N GLY A 278 -23.75 17.02 0.23
CA GLY A 278 -24.69 16.23 -0.57
C GLY A 278 -24.23 14.80 -0.90
N GLU A 279 -23.12 14.34 -0.31
CA GLU A 279 -22.62 12.97 -0.46
C GLU A 279 -22.91 12.15 0.80
N ASP A 280 -23.55 11.00 0.61
CA ASP A 280 -23.75 10.03 1.68
C ASP A 280 -22.51 9.11 1.85
N ASP A 281 -22.59 8.19 2.79
CA ASP A 281 -21.53 7.22 3.06
C ASP A 281 -21.24 6.33 1.85
N GLY A 282 -22.26 5.98 1.07
CA GLY A 282 -22.13 5.14 -0.12
C GLY A 282 -21.33 5.84 -1.22
N GLU A 283 -21.67 7.10 -1.49
CA GLU A 283 -20.94 7.91 -2.46
C GLU A 283 -19.49 8.10 -2.03
N ARG A 284 -19.23 8.44 -0.77
CA ARG A 284 -17.86 8.64 -0.27
C ARG A 284 -16.97 7.40 -0.41
N ARG A 285 -17.52 6.19 -0.33
CA ARG A 285 -16.74 4.93 -0.51
C ARG A 285 -16.22 4.75 -1.94
N ARG A 286 -16.80 5.43 -2.93
CA ARG A 286 -16.35 5.37 -4.32
C ARG A 286 -15.12 6.22 -4.61
N TRP A 287 -14.64 6.99 -3.63
CA TRP A 287 -13.60 7.98 -3.84
C TRP A 287 -12.41 7.74 -2.93
N VAL A 288 -11.22 7.95 -3.48
CA VAL A 288 -9.96 8.08 -2.73
C VAL A 288 -9.40 9.48 -2.93
N VAL A 289 -8.54 9.90 -2.02
CA VAL A 289 -7.83 11.16 -2.06
C VAL A 289 -6.36 10.85 -2.20
N TRP A 290 -5.73 11.32 -3.27
CA TRP A 290 -4.28 11.26 -3.39
C TRP A 290 -3.70 12.59 -2.94
N THR A 291 -2.90 12.56 -1.88
CA THR A 291 -2.16 13.73 -1.39
C THR A 291 -0.68 13.48 -1.57
N VAL A 292 0.01 14.40 -2.24
CA VAL A 292 1.47 14.43 -2.31
C VAL A 292 1.97 15.50 -1.35
N LEU A 293 2.86 15.14 -0.43
CA LEU A 293 3.49 16.07 0.50
C LEU A 293 4.96 16.26 0.17
N LYS A 294 5.48 17.44 0.50
CA LYS A 294 6.91 17.80 0.41
C LYS A 294 7.32 18.62 1.63
N TRP A 295 8.63 18.85 1.79
CA TRP A 295 9.11 19.83 2.75
C TRP A 295 8.64 21.25 2.39
N SER A 296 8.21 22.02 3.38
CA SER A 296 7.85 23.42 3.19
C SER A 296 9.08 24.26 2.87
N SER A 297 8.97 25.12 1.85
CA SER A 297 10.03 26.07 1.48
C SER A 297 10.32 27.10 2.56
N LEU A 298 9.37 27.37 3.46
CA LEU A 298 9.50 28.34 4.56
C LEU A 298 10.47 27.91 5.66
N ASN A 299 10.77 26.62 5.77
CA ASN A 299 11.75 26.08 6.72
C ASN A 299 13.14 25.91 6.11
N TRP A 300 13.30 26.20 4.81
CA TRP A 300 14.58 26.20 4.12
C TRP A 300 15.31 27.53 4.38
N SER A 301 15.79 27.72 5.61
CA SER A 301 16.71 28.82 5.90
C SER A 301 18.05 28.56 5.20
N HIS A 302 18.69 29.63 4.71
CA HIS A 302 19.97 29.57 3.98
C HIS A 302 21.06 28.77 4.74
N ASP A 303 21.03 28.77 6.08
CA ASP A 303 21.97 28.03 6.94
C ASP A 303 21.70 26.51 6.99
N GLN A 304 20.44 26.07 7.03
CA GLN A 304 20.11 24.62 7.02
C GLN A 304 20.28 24.02 5.63
N GLY A 305 20.03 24.81 4.58
CA GLY A 305 20.29 24.43 3.21
C GLY A 305 21.78 24.16 2.95
N GLU A 306 22.69 24.98 3.49
CA GLU A 306 24.14 24.75 3.35
C GLU A 306 24.61 23.53 4.14
N GLN A 307 24.14 23.32 5.38
CA GLN A 307 24.56 22.17 6.20
C GLN A 307 24.05 20.84 5.63
N LEU A 308 22.83 20.80 5.08
CA LEU A 308 22.25 19.60 4.45
C LEU A 308 22.77 19.37 3.02
N GLN A 309 23.05 20.43 2.25
CA GLN A 309 23.80 20.33 1.01
C GLN A 309 25.23 19.83 1.26
N LEU A 310 25.86 20.21 2.38
CA LEU A 310 27.16 19.67 2.79
C LEU A 310 27.07 18.18 3.14
N CYS A 311 25.99 17.72 3.79
CA CYS A 311 25.75 16.29 4.03
C CYS A 311 25.55 15.51 2.72
N CYS A 312 24.76 16.03 1.78
CA CYS A 312 24.56 15.40 0.46
C CYS A 312 25.84 15.44 -0.41
N ARG A 313 26.72 16.43 -0.23
CA ARG A 313 28.04 16.48 -0.89
C ARG A 313 29.06 15.57 -0.23
N LYS A 314 29.02 15.39 1.09
CA LYS A 314 29.92 14.50 1.84
C LYS A 314 29.57 13.01 1.67
N SER A 315 28.32 12.67 1.32
CA SER A 315 27.90 11.29 0.97
C SER A 315 28.32 10.86 -0.43
N GLY A 316 28.96 11.72 -1.23
CA GLY A 316 29.40 11.39 -2.60
C GLY A 316 28.29 11.41 -3.65
N GLU A 317 27.08 11.88 -3.32
CA GLU A 317 25.90 11.84 -4.21
C GLU A 317 25.77 13.07 -5.13
N TYR A 318 26.84 13.85 -5.30
CA TYR A 318 26.90 14.97 -6.26
C TYR A 318 28.22 14.91 -7.04
N ASP A 319 28.44 13.79 -7.74
CA ASP A 319 29.42 13.74 -8.81
C ASP A 319 28.84 12.94 -10.00
N ALA A 320 27.75 13.46 -10.56
CA ALA A 320 27.31 13.13 -11.91
C ALA A 320 27.23 14.44 -12.70
N ARG A 321 28.05 14.51 -13.74
CA ARG A 321 28.14 15.63 -14.70
C ARG A 321 26.88 15.75 -15.54
#